data_AF-A0A4Y2PFR1-F1
#
_entry.id   AF-A0A4Y2PFR1-F1
#
_cell.length_a   1.000
_cell.length_b   1.000
_cell.length_c   1.000
_cell.angle_alpha   90.00
_cell.angle_beta   90.00
_cell.angle_gamma   90.00
#
_symmetry.space_group_name_H-M   'P 1'
#
loop_
_entity.id
_entity.type
_entity.pdbx_description
1 polymer ?
#
loop_
_entity_poly.entity_id
_entity_poly.type
_entity_poly.pdbx_seq_one_letter_code
_entity_poly.pdbx_strand_id
1 'polypeptide(L)'
;FIHGDFNHNNILTREISSEGSENSTAVDGIIDFEDMHYGTYLWDISLLMADYCMNADLDSLYALGHVLAGYLSLRQFSALELSLLKVCNNFIQLSMSVAI
;
A
#
# COMPACT_ATOMS: atom_id res chain seq x y z
N PHE A 1 -14.82 0.34 -5.52
CA PHE A 1 -14.12 -0.17 -6.71
C PHE A 1 -12.65 -0.06 -6.35
N ILE A 2 -11.90 -1.15 -6.41
CA ILE A 2 -10.52 -1.26 -5.93
C ILE A 2 -9.59 -1.58 -7.10
N HIS A 3 -8.30 -1.37 -6.91
CA HIS A 3 -7.27 -1.71 -7.88
C HIS A 3 -7.14 -3.23 -8.06
N GLY A 4 -7.19 -4.00 -6.96
CA GLY A 4 -7.11 -5.46 -6.99
C GLY A 4 -5.68 -5.98 -6.86
N ASP A 5 -4.70 -5.32 -7.49
CA ASP A 5 -3.26 -5.60 -7.35
C ASP A 5 -2.43 -4.34 -6.99
N PHE A 6 -2.80 -3.62 -5.93
CA PHE A 6 -2.07 -2.42 -5.50
C PHE A 6 -0.79 -2.75 -4.71
N ASN A 7 0.37 -2.74 -5.39
CA ASN A 7 1.71 -2.94 -4.82
C ASN A 7 2.70 -1.84 -5.29
N HIS A 8 3.91 -1.78 -4.74
CA HIS A 8 4.87 -0.70 -5.02
C HIS A 8 5.30 -0.60 -6.50
N ASN A 9 5.28 -1.71 -7.25
CA ASN A 9 5.64 -1.70 -8.68
C ASN A 9 4.58 -1.00 -9.54
N ASN A 10 3.35 -0.94 -9.05
CA ASN A 10 2.21 -0.32 -9.73
C ASN A 10 2.06 1.18 -9.39
N ILE A 11 3.02 1.75 -8.64
CA ILE A 11 3.06 3.17 -8.27
C ILE A 11 4.21 3.86 -9.01
N LEU A 12 3.87 4.75 -9.94
CA LEU A 12 4.85 5.60 -10.60
C LEU A 12 5.24 6.74 -9.68
N THR A 13 6.54 6.96 -9.56
CA THR A 13 7.09 8.05 -8.76
C THR A 13 7.97 8.96 -9.60
N ARG A 14 8.02 10.23 -9.20
CA ARG A 14 8.84 11.25 -9.83
C ARG A 14 9.67 11.96 -8.77
N GLU A 15 10.96 12.13 -9.07
CA GLU A 15 11.83 12.95 -8.23
C GLU A 15 11.42 14.42 -8.32
N ILE A 16 11.29 15.05 -7.17
CA ILE A 16 11.17 16.50 -7.05
C ILE A 16 12.56 17.01 -6.69
N SER A 17 13.27 17.52 -7.70
CA SER A 17 14.50 18.25 -7.50
C SER A 17 14.19 19.62 -6.90
N SER A 18 14.48 19.78 -5.61
CA SER A 18 14.49 21.08 -4.93
C SER A 18 15.94 21.48 -4.71
N GLU A 19 16.35 22.67 -5.17
CA GLU A 19 17.69 23.18 -4.91
C GLU A 19 17.92 23.31 -3.39
N GLY A 20 18.61 22.32 -2.79
CA GLY A 20 19.06 22.36 -1.39
C GLY A 20 18.26 21.56 -0.36
N SER A 21 17.24 20.77 -0.75
CA SER A 21 16.60 19.81 0.18
C SER A 21 17.02 18.37 -0.15
N GLU A 22 16.83 17.45 0.81
CA GLU A 22 16.86 16.01 0.53
C GLU A 22 15.94 15.70 -0.66
N ASN A 23 16.38 14.81 -1.55
CA ASN A 23 15.60 14.38 -2.71
C ASN A 23 14.22 13.92 -2.22
N SER A 24 13.18 14.66 -2.59
CA SER A 24 11.80 14.32 -2.23
C SER A 24 11.13 13.65 -3.42
N THR A 25 10.37 12.59 -3.17
CA THR A 25 9.70 11.81 -4.21
C THR A 25 8.20 12.06 -4.16
N ALA A 26 7.58 12.30 -5.33
CA ALA A 26 6.13 12.41 -5.47
C ALA A 26 5.57 11.16 -6.14
N VAL A 27 4.32 10.81 -5.80
CA VAL A 27 3.53 9.89 -6.62
C VAL A 27 3.07 10.64 -7.88
N ASP A 28 3.35 10.08 -9.05
CA ASP A 28 3.05 10.66 -10.36
C ASP A 28 1.89 9.93 -11.05
N GLY A 29 1.66 8.65 -10.70
CA GLY A 29 0.55 7.88 -11.25
C GLY A 29 0.41 6.49 -10.64
N ILE A 30 -0.70 5.84 -10.98
CA ILE A 30 -0.98 4.43 -10.69
C ILE A 30 -1.20 3.75 -12.04
N ILE A 31 -0.67 2.55 -12.23
CA ILE A 31 -0.76 1.76 -13.46
C ILE A 31 -1.27 0.35 -13.17
N ASP A 32 -1.52 -0.41 -14.23
CA ASP A 32 -1.88 -1.84 -14.18
C ASP A 32 -3.25 -2.17 -13.57
N PHE A 33 -4.30 -1.62 -14.19
CA PHE A 33 -5.68 -1.72 -13.72
C PHE A 33 -6.43 -2.99 -14.16
N GLU A 34 -5.75 -4.04 -14.61
CA GLU A 34 -6.43 -5.22 -15.16
C GLU A 34 -7.19 -6.04 -14.12
N ASP A 35 -6.77 -5.97 -12.85
CA ASP A 35 -7.42 -6.64 -11.71
C ASP A 35 -8.50 -5.79 -11.02
N MET A 36 -8.90 -4.67 -11.61
CA MET A 36 -9.91 -3.79 -11.02
C MET A 36 -11.26 -4.49 -10.83
N HIS A 37 -11.79 -4.46 -9.61
CA HIS A 37 -13.08 -5.06 -9.31
C HIS A 37 -13.78 -4.38 -8.12
N TYR A 38 -15.00 -4.85 -7.82
CA TYR A 38 -15.71 -4.45 -6.61
C TYR A 38 -15.18 -5.22 -5.40
N GLY A 39 -14.56 -4.51 -4.47
CA GLY A 39 -14.03 -5.05 -3.23
C GLY A 39 -13.93 -3.99 -2.15
N THR A 40 -13.37 -4.38 -1.00
CA THR A 40 -13.11 -3.48 0.14
C THR A 40 -11.79 -2.74 -0.06
N TYR A 41 -11.72 -1.45 0.29
CA TYR A 41 -10.47 -0.68 0.24
C TYR A 41 -9.38 -1.25 1.15
N LEU A 42 -9.77 -2.04 2.16
CA LEU A 42 -8.82 -2.78 2.99
C LEU A 42 -7.99 -3.77 2.17
N TRP A 43 -8.49 -4.26 1.05
CA TRP A 43 -7.76 -5.18 0.18
C TRP A 43 -6.49 -4.52 -0.36
N ASP A 44 -6.63 -3.43 -1.13
CA ASP A 44 -5.50 -2.70 -1.72
C ASP A 44 -4.51 -2.22 -0.64
N ILE A 45 -5.02 -1.74 0.49
CA ILE A 45 -4.15 -1.30 1.60
C ILE A 45 -3.39 -2.46 2.22
N SER A 46 -4.05 -3.59 2.45
CA SER A 46 -3.40 -4.76 3.02
C SER A 46 -2.40 -5.38 2.04
N LEU A 47 -2.64 -5.29 0.73
CA LEU A 47 -1.72 -5.76 -0.30
C LEU A 47 -0.45 -4.92 -0.34
N LEU A 48 -0.59 -3.59 -0.37
CA LEU A 48 0.56 -2.68 -0.31
C LEU A 48 1.35 -2.85 1.00
N MET A 49 0.66 -3.02 2.12
CA MET A 49 1.30 -3.28 3.42
C MET A 49 2.09 -4.60 3.41
N ALA A 50 1.48 -5.68 2.91
CA ALA A 50 2.14 -6.98 2.85
C ALA A 50 3.35 -6.97 1.91
N ASP A 51 3.25 -6.27 0.79
CA ASP A 51 4.32 -6.04 -0.17
C ASP A 51 5.52 -5.30 0.46
N TYR A 52 5.29 -4.18 1.16
CA TYR A 52 6.37 -3.49 1.88
C TYR A 52 6.95 -4.33 3.04
N CYS A 53 6.16 -5.17 3.71
CA CYS A 53 6.69 -6.09 4.71
C CYS A 53 7.66 -7.12 4.13
N MET A 54 7.48 -7.53 2.87
CA MET A 54 8.27 -8.57 2.24
C MET A 54 9.45 -8.01 1.44
N ASN A 55 9.29 -6.82 0.86
CA ASN A 55 10.21 -6.29 -0.15
C ASN A 55 10.97 -5.02 0.28
N ALA A 56 10.62 -4.38 1.40
CA ALA A 56 11.31 -3.16 1.82
C ALA A 56 12.68 -3.46 2.45
N ASP A 57 13.71 -2.75 1.98
CA ASP A 57 15.02 -2.67 2.66
C ASP A 57 14.97 -1.82 3.95
N LEU A 58 13.84 -1.14 4.20
CA LEU A 58 13.58 -0.32 5.38
C LEU A 58 12.92 -1.12 6.50
N ASP A 59 12.97 -0.63 7.74
CA ASP A 59 12.19 -1.20 8.85
C ASP A 59 10.71 -1.25 8.47
N SER A 60 10.15 -2.46 8.41
CA SER A 60 8.77 -2.70 7.98
C SER A 60 7.78 -1.91 8.83
N LEU A 61 8.02 -1.74 10.14
CA LEU A 61 7.12 -0.96 10.99
C LEU A 61 7.07 0.51 10.56
N TYR A 62 8.21 1.07 10.17
CA TYR A 62 8.32 2.44 9.69
C TYR A 62 7.63 2.61 8.33
N ALA A 63 7.86 1.69 7.39
CA ALA A 63 7.21 1.71 6.08
C ALA A 63 5.68 1.58 6.20
N LEU A 64 5.19 0.62 6.99
CA LEU A 64 3.76 0.44 7.26
C LEU A 64 3.13 1.68 7.91
N GLY A 65 3.86 2.33 8.83
CA GLY A 65 3.44 3.57 9.45
C GLY A 65 3.17 4.67 8.43
N HIS A 66 4.05 4.83 7.44
CA HIS A 66 3.88 5.80 6.36
C HIS A 66 2.72 5.47 5.43
N VAL A 67 2.56 4.20 5.04
CA VAL A 67 1.41 3.76 4.22
C VAL A 67 0.09 4.10 4.91
N LEU A 68 -0.03 3.74 6.20
CA LEU A 68 -1.25 4.01 6.97
C LEU A 68 -1.47 5.51 7.18
N ALA A 69 -0.43 6.27 7.52
CA ALA A 69 -0.53 7.71 7.70
C ALA A 69 -0.98 8.41 6.40
N GLY A 70 -0.42 8.00 5.26
CA GLY A 70 -0.81 8.50 3.94
C GLY A 70 -2.28 8.21 3.63
N TYR A 71 -2.73 6.97 3.82
CA TYR A 71 -4.14 6.61 3.59
C TYR A 71 -5.10 7.37 4.52
N LEU A 72 -4.78 7.40 5.81
CA LEU A 72 -5.61 8.03 6.85
C LEU A 72 -5.69 9.55 6.71
N SER A 73 -4.74 10.18 6.00
CA SER A 73 -4.81 11.60 5.67
C SER A 73 -5.99 11.96 4.76
N LEU A 74 -6.49 11.00 3.98
CA LEU A 74 -7.62 11.17 3.07
C LEU A 74 -8.90 10.53 3.59
N ARG A 75 -8.79 9.35 4.24
CA ARG A 75 -9.96 8.58 4.69
C ARG A 75 -9.69 7.87 6.01
N GLN A 76 -10.55 8.11 6.98
CA GLN A 76 -10.56 7.36 8.24
C GLN A 76 -11.16 5.96 8.07
N PHE A 77 -10.61 4.99 8.77
CA PHE A 77 -11.25 3.68 8.91
C PHE A 77 -12.49 3.77 9.81
N SER A 78 -13.51 3.01 9.45
CA SER A 78 -14.55 2.65 10.41
C SER A 78 -13.99 1.69 11.47
N ALA A 79 -14.70 1.57 12.61
CA ALA A 79 -14.33 0.61 13.65
C ALA A 79 -14.28 -0.84 13.12
N LEU A 80 -15.21 -1.20 12.21
CA LEU A 80 -15.22 -2.51 11.56
C LEU A 80 -13.97 -2.70 10.70
N GLU A 81 -13.63 -1.73 9.86
CA GLU A 81 -12.46 -1.83 9.00
C GLU A 81 -11.15 -1.93 9.80
N LEU A 82 -11.04 -1.14 10.86
CA LEU A 82 -9.88 -1.20 11.75
C LEU A 82 -9.74 -2.59 12.40
N SER A 83 -10.86 -3.20 12.81
CA SER A 83 -10.85 -4.54 13.37
C SER A 83 -10.48 -5.63 12.34
N LEU A 84 -10.82 -5.41 11.07
CA LEU A 84 -10.57 -6.34 9.98
C LEU A 84 -9.18 -6.18 9.34
N LEU A 85 -8.53 -5.02 9.50
CA LEU A 85 -7.23 -4.75 8.88
C LEU A 85 -6.19 -5.84 9.16
N LYS A 86 -6.09 -6.29 10.42
CA LYS A 86 -5.17 -7.37 10.80
C LYS A 86 -5.52 -8.71 10.16
N VAL A 87 -6.81 -9.01 10.02
CA VAL A 87 -7.30 -10.25 9.40
C VAL A 87 -7.00 -10.23 7.90
N CYS A 88 -7.30 -9.13 7.22
CA CYS A 88 -7.01 -8.95 5.79
C CYS A 88 -5.52 -9.05 5.49
N ASN A 89 -4.68 -8.37 6.28
CA ASN A 89 -3.22 -8.42 6.10
C ASN A 89 -2.66 -9.84 6.26
N ASN A 90 -3.10 -10.57 7.29
CA ASN A 90 -2.67 -11.96 7.48
C ASN A 90 -3.13 -12.88 6.33
N PHE A 91 -4.35 -12.70 5.85
CA PHE A 91 -4.88 -13.48 4.72
C PHE A 91 -4.04 -13.26 3.46
N ILE A 92 -3.80 -12.00 3.10
CA ILE A 92 -3.03 -11.64 1.90
C ILE A 92 -1.58 -12.13 2.01
N GLN A 93 -0.93 -11.95 3.16
CA GLN A 93 0.44 -12.44 3.36
C GLN A 93 0.55 -13.96 3.18
N LEU A 94 -0.45 -14.71 3.67
CA LEU A 94 -0.53 -16.16 3.41
C LEU A 94 -0.72 -16.45 1.92
N SER A 95 -1.60 -15.73 1.23
CA SER A 95 -1.83 -15.89 -0.20
C SER A 95 -0.56 -15.65 -1.02
N MET A 96 0.23 -14.62 -0.69
CA MET A 96 1.50 -14.34 -1.36
C MET A 96 2.60 -15.36 -1.02
N SER A 97 2.58 -15.94 0.18
CA SER A 97 3.57 -16.95 0.61
C SER A 97 3.34 -18.34 -0.01
N VAL A 98 2.13 -18.64 -0.46
CA VAL A 98 1.76 -19.93 -1.10
C VAL A 98 1.91 -19.85 -2.63
N ALA A 99 2.12 -18.66 -3.19
CA ALA A 99 2.31 -18.43 -4.62
C ALA A 99 3.77 -18.64 -5.11
N ILE A 100 4.66 -19.12 -4.23
CA ILE A 100 6.07 -19.46 -4.53
C ILE A 100 6.23 -20.98 -4.52
#